data_AF-A0A920PIC2-F1
#
_entry.id   AF-A0A920PIC2-F1
#
_cell.length_a   1.000
_cell.length_b   1.000
_cell.length_c   1.000
_cell.angle_alpha   90.00
_cell.angle_beta   90.00
_cell.angle_gamma   90.00
#
_symmetry.space_group_name_H-M   'P 1'
#
loop_
_entity.id
_entity.type
_entity.pdbx_description
1 polymer ?
#
loop_
_entity_poly.entity_id
_entity_poly.type
_entity_poly.pdbx_seq_one_letter_code
_entity_poly.pdbx_strand_id
1 'polypeptide(L)'
;MVHAVTCPLAVTLAEVDRLKLDTGRAVTGQQLIRAIALGVDVACHLGVASTAGLKFFRPGTCGAFGATAALAVLRGFDSDRLVSAFGIVHAQLCGTMQAHTEGSPLLGMQMGFNARNAMLACDLAERGVPGAAGRIGRPVWVFYVI
;
A
#
# COMPACT_ATOMS: atom_id res chain seq x y z
N MET A 1 -7.19 13.67 5.95
CA MET A 1 -8.23 12.65 5.66
C MET A 1 -7.60 11.55 4.82
N VAL A 2 -7.85 10.27 5.13
CA VAL A 2 -7.39 9.10 4.34
C VAL A 2 -8.60 8.27 3.91
N HIS A 3 -8.56 7.68 2.71
CA HIS A 3 -9.51 6.64 2.29
C HIS A 3 -8.88 5.26 2.53
N ALA A 4 -8.67 4.92 3.80
CA ALA A 4 -7.78 3.84 4.22
C ALA A 4 -8.21 2.44 3.78
N VAL A 5 -9.49 2.23 3.44
CA VAL A 5 -10.02 0.91 3.03
C VAL A 5 -9.85 0.66 1.52
N THR A 6 -9.88 1.70 0.69
CA THR A 6 -10.03 1.56 -0.78
C THR A 6 -8.91 0.73 -1.41
N CYS A 7 -7.65 1.06 -1.16
CA CYS A 7 -6.53 0.29 -1.70
C CYS A 7 -6.41 -1.10 -1.05
N PRO A 8 -6.41 -1.26 0.30
CA PRO A 8 -6.34 -2.58 0.93
C PRO A 8 -7.43 -3.55 0.49
N LEU A 9 -8.69 -3.10 0.41
CA LEU A 9 -9.79 -3.96 -0.02
C LEU A 9 -9.60 -4.41 -1.47
N ALA A 10 -9.29 -3.49 -2.39
CA ALA A 10 -9.12 -3.82 -3.80
C ALA A 10 -7.99 -4.83 -4.03
N VAL A 11 -6.82 -4.62 -3.42
CA VAL A 11 -5.68 -5.53 -3.62
C VAL A 11 -5.89 -6.88 -2.95
N THR A 12 -6.56 -6.94 -1.80
CA THR A 12 -6.79 -8.21 -1.09
C THR A 12 -7.79 -9.08 -1.84
N LEU A 13 -8.84 -8.52 -2.42
CA LEU A 13 -9.77 -9.26 -3.27
C LEU A 13 -9.05 -9.80 -4.53
N ALA A 14 -8.27 -8.96 -5.21
CA ALA A 14 -7.49 -9.39 -6.37
C ALA A 14 -6.49 -10.49 -6.01
N GLU A 15 -5.83 -10.38 -4.85
CA GLU A 15 -4.88 -11.38 -4.38
C GLU A 15 -5.56 -12.69 -3.99
N VAL A 16 -6.76 -12.66 -3.39
CA VAL A 16 -7.54 -13.88 -3.10
C VAL A 16 -7.85 -14.64 -4.39
N ASP A 17 -8.33 -13.95 -5.42
CA ASP A 17 -8.60 -14.57 -6.73
C ASP A 17 -7.32 -15.14 -7.34
N ARG A 18 -6.23 -14.36 -7.33
CA ARG A 18 -4.93 -14.78 -7.86
C ARG A 18 -4.40 -16.03 -7.16
N LEU A 19 -4.43 -16.07 -5.82
CA LEU A 19 -3.99 -17.22 -5.05
C LEU A 19 -4.84 -18.47 -5.34
N LYS A 20 -6.15 -18.29 -5.50
CA LYS A 20 -7.06 -19.38 -5.83
C LYS A 20 -6.79 -19.94 -7.22
N LEU A 21 -6.56 -19.08 -8.21
CA LEU A 21 -6.29 -19.45 -9.60
C LEU A 21 -4.90 -20.05 -9.79
N ASP A 22 -3.86 -19.42 -9.26
CA ASP A 22 -2.45 -19.79 -9.49
C ASP A 22 -2.03 -21.03 -8.68
N THR A 23 -2.53 -21.15 -7.44
CA THR A 23 -2.02 -22.14 -6.47
C THR A 23 -3.11 -23.06 -5.89
N GLY A 24 -4.38 -22.80 -6.20
CA GLY A 24 -5.51 -23.48 -5.57
C GLY A 24 -5.75 -23.09 -4.11
N ARG A 25 -4.89 -22.24 -3.51
CA ARG A 25 -4.95 -21.83 -2.11
C ARG A 25 -6.22 -21.03 -1.83
N ALA A 26 -7.03 -21.52 -0.89
CA ALA A 26 -8.18 -20.79 -0.38
C ALA A 26 -7.75 -19.83 0.74
N VAL A 27 -8.27 -18.61 0.72
CA VAL A 27 -8.15 -17.63 1.81
C VAL A 27 -9.47 -17.62 2.58
N THR A 28 -9.41 -17.80 3.89
CA THR A 28 -10.60 -17.77 4.74
C THR A 28 -11.08 -16.34 4.96
N GLY A 29 -12.35 -16.16 5.29
CA GLY A 29 -12.90 -14.84 5.66
C GLY A 29 -12.13 -14.20 6.82
N GLN A 30 -11.69 -14.99 7.80
CA GLN A 30 -10.88 -14.50 8.91
C GLN A 30 -9.52 -13.98 8.45
N GLN A 31 -8.84 -14.67 7.53
CA GLN A 31 -7.57 -14.23 6.95
C GLN A 31 -7.75 -12.93 6.15
N LEU A 32 -8.81 -12.84 5.35
CA LEU A 32 -9.14 -11.65 4.58
C LEU A 32 -9.41 -10.44 5.49
N ILE A 33 -10.26 -10.60 6.50
CA ILE A 33 -10.57 -9.54 7.47
C ILE A 33 -9.31 -9.08 8.20
N ARG A 34 -8.45 -10.02 8.64
CA ARG A 34 -7.18 -9.69 9.30
C ARG A 34 -6.26 -8.88 8.39
N ALA A 35 -6.12 -9.27 7.13
CA ALA A 35 -5.29 -8.56 6.16
C ALA A 35 -5.78 -7.13 5.92
N ILE A 36 -7.09 -6.97 5.70
CA ILE A 36 -7.71 -5.65 5.49
C ILE A 36 -7.55 -4.77 6.74
N ALA A 37 -7.84 -5.30 7.93
CA ALA A 37 -7.75 -4.55 9.18
C ALA A 37 -6.33 -4.03 9.44
N LEU A 38 -5.31 -4.89 9.25
CA LEU A 38 -3.91 -4.48 9.40
C LEU A 38 -3.48 -3.48 8.32
N GLY A 39 -3.96 -3.64 7.08
CA GLY A 39 -3.68 -2.67 6.01
C GLY A 39 -4.28 -1.30 6.30
N VAL A 40 -5.53 -1.25 6.79
CA VAL A 40 -6.20 -0.01 7.21
C VAL A 40 -5.45 0.64 8.36
N ASP A 41 -5.03 -0.14 9.36
CA ASP A 41 -4.29 0.35 10.51
C ASP A 41 -2.98 1.05 10.11
N VAL A 42 -2.20 0.42 9.23
CA VAL A 42 -0.96 1.00 8.67
C VAL A 42 -1.25 2.30 7.91
N ALA A 43 -2.26 2.33 7.04
CA ALA A 43 -2.60 3.52 6.26
C ALA A 43 -3.04 4.69 7.17
N CYS A 44 -3.83 4.40 8.21
CA CYS A 44 -4.27 5.38 9.19
C CYS A 44 -3.09 5.94 10.00
N HIS A 45 -2.21 5.08 10.52
CA HIS A 45 -1.05 5.49 11.30
C HIS A 45 -0.10 6.38 10.47
N LEU A 46 0.16 6.03 9.21
CA LEU A 46 0.95 6.87 8.30
C LEU A 46 0.28 8.23 8.05
N GLY A 47 -1.05 8.24 7.90
CA GLY A 47 -1.82 9.47 7.71
C GLY A 47 -1.79 10.40 8.92
N VAL A 48 -1.83 9.85 10.14
CA VAL A 48 -1.74 10.59 11.41
C VAL A 48 -0.31 11.08 11.67
N ALA A 49 0.70 10.28 11.34
CA ALA A 49 2.09 10.62 11.57
C ALA A 49 2.65 11.66 10.57
N SER A 50 1.95 11.93 9.46
CA SER A 50 2.35 12.96 8.51
C SER A 50 2.12 14.38 9.06
N THR A 51 3.21 15.14 9.14
CA THR A 51 3.22 16.56 9.54
C THR A 51 3.42 17.51 8.36
N ALA A 52 3.62 16.98 7.15
CA ALA A 52 3.85 17.79 5.95
C ALA A 52 2.57 18.52 5.51
N GLY A 53 2.71 19.52 4.65
CA GLY A 53 1.57 20.09 3.93
C GLY A 53 1.00 19.10 2.90
N LEU A 54 -0.26 19.27 2.51
CA LEU A 54 -0.90 18.47 1.48
C LEU A 54 -0.30 18.77 0.10
N LYS A 55 0.77 18.05 -0.26
CA LYS A 55 1.41 18.09 -1.59
C LYS A 55 1.03 16.90 -2.46
N PHE A 56 0.78 15.76 -1.81
CA PHE A 56 0.33 14.53 -2.43
C PHE A 56 -0.99 14.07 -1.83
N PHE A 57 -1.74 13.32 -2.63
CA PHE A 57 -3.03 12.77 -2.28
C PHE A 57 -2.85 11.60 -1.31
N ARG A 58 -2.80 11.93 -0.01
CA ARG A 58 -2.60 10.99 1.11
C ARG A 58 -3.43 9.73 1.04
N PRO A 59 -4.72 9.77 0.65
CA PRO A 59 -5.49 8.55 0.50
C PRO A 59 -4.82 7.51 -0.42
N GLY A 60 -4.20 7.96 -1.52
CA GLY A 60 -3.48 7.09 -2.45
C GLY A 60 -2.14 6.65 -1.89
N THR A 61 -1.36 7.58 -1.33
CA THR A 61 0.00 7.25 -0.85
C THR A 61 -0.01 6.39 0.41
N CYS A 62 -0.78 6.76 1.45
CA CYS A 62 -1.02 5.89 2.62
C CYS A 62 -1.67 4.57 2.22
N GLY A 63 -2.63 4.62 1.29
CA GLY A 63 -3.35 3.45 0.80
C GLY A 63 -2.42 2.42 0.16
N ALA A 64 -1.37 2.86 -0.55
CA ALA A 64 -0.36 1.97 -1.13
C ALA A 64 0.39 1.16 -0.06
N PHE A 65 0.79 1.80 1.04
CA PHE A 65 1.45 1.12 2.15
C PHE A 65 0.50 0.17 2.88
N GLY A 66 -0.74 0.61 3.13
CA GLY A 66 -1.76 -0.25 3.72
C GLY A 66 -2.04 -1.49 2.86
N ALA A 67 -2.15 -1.31 1.55
CA ALA A 67 -2.29 -2.38 0.58
C ALA A 67 -1.11 -3.35 0.61
N THR A 68 0.11 -2.82 0.64
CA THR A 68 1.35 -3.62 0.75
C THR A 68 1.38 -4.45 2.03
N ALA A 69 0.97 -3.87 3.17
CA ALA A 69 0.87 -4.57 4.44
C ALA A 69 -0.20 -5.68 4.41
N ALA A 70 -1.36 -5.42 3.82
CA ALA A 70 -2.42 -6.40 3.69
C ALA A 70 -1.99 -7.59 2.81
N LEU A 71 -1.31 -7.32 1.69
CA LEU A 71 -0.75 -8.35 0.82
C LEU A 71 0.32 -9.18 1.55
N ALA A 72 1.22 -8.53 2.29
CA ALA A 72 2.22 -9.20 3.10
C ALA A 72 1.61 -10.16 4.12
N VAL A 73 0.48 -9.79 4.73
CA VAL A 73 -0.29 -10.69 5.63
C VAL A 73 -0.83 -11.91 4.88
N LEU A 74 -1.46 -11.72 3.71
CA LEU A 74 -1.99 -12.83 2.93
C LEU A 74 -0.88 -13.76 2.40
N ARG A 75 0.26 -13.20 2.01
CA ARG A 75 1.41 -13.94 1.47
C ARG A 75 2.35 -14.50 2.53
N GLY A 76 2.17 -14.13 3.80
CA GLY A 76 2.99 -14.62 4.91
C GLY A 76 4.43 -14.10 4.88
N PHE A 77 4.62 -12.81 4.58
CA PHE A 77 5.94 -12.20 4.59
C PHE A 77 6.48 -12.08 6.02
N ASP A 78 7.79 -12.23 6.16
CA ASP A 78 8.53 -11.85 7.35
C ASP A 78 8.82 -10.33 7.36
N SER A 79 9.48 -9.87 8.43
CA SER A 79 9.78 -8.44 8.61
C SER A 79 10.71 -7.89 7.52
N ASP A 80 11.73 -8.64 7.11
CA ASP A 80 12.72 -8.17 6.13
C ASP A 80 12.10 -8.02 4.73
N ARG A 81 11.24 -8.96 4.35
CA ARG A 81 10.50 -8.90 3.09
C ARG A 81 9.45 -7.79 3.12
N LEU A 82 8.76 -7.59 4.23
CA LEU A 82 7.83 -6.47 4.38
C LEU A 82 8.53 -5.12 4.25
N VAL A 83 9.68 -4.95 4.90
CA VAL A 83 10.50 -3.72 4.77
C VAL A 83 10.93 -3.49 3.32
N SER A 84 11.35 -4.54 2.63
CA SER A 84 11.70 -4.45 1.21
C SER A 84 10.50 -4.04 0.35
N ALA A 85 9.34 -4.65 0.56
CA ALA A 85 8.11 -4.29 -0.15
C ALA A 85 7.70 -2.83 0.10
N PHE A 86 7.83 -2.35 1.35
CA PHE A 86 7.61 -0.93 1.67
C PHE A 86 8.60 0.00 0.99
N GLY A 87 9.87 -0.37 0.91
CA GLY A 87 10.86 0.42 0.16
C GLY A 87 10.54 0.50 -1.33
N ILE A 88 10.08 -0.61 -1.92
CA ILE A 88 9.75 -0.69 -3.35
C ILE A 88 8.45 0.07 -3.67
N VAL A 89 7.41 -0.04 -2.84
CA VAL A 89 6.16 0.72 -3.07
C VAL A 89 6.40 2.22 -2.89
N HIS A 90 7.25 2.61 -1.92
CA HIS A 90 7.62 4.01 -1.70
C HIS A 90 8.25 4.64 -2.96
N ALA A 91 9.12 3.90 -3.65
CA ALA A 91 9.76 4.37 -4.88
C ALA A 91 8.79 4.56 -6.05
N GLN A 92 7.56 4.05 -5.95
CA GLN A 92 6.55 4.07 -7.02
C GLN A 92 5.32 4.93 -6.67
N LEU A 93 5.31 5.63 -5.54
CA LEU A 93 4.18 6.43 -5.13
C LEU A 93 3.87 7.52 -6.16
N CYS A 94 2.58 7.77 -6.36
CA CYS A 94 2.10 8.85 -7.19
C CYS A 94 0.92 9.57 -6.53
N GLY A 95 0.50 10.68 -7.13
CA GLY A 95 -0.74 11.36 -6.76
C GLY A 95 -0.50 12.79 -6.31
N THR A 96 -0.11 13.68 -7.22
CA THR A 96 -0.02 15.11 -6.93
C THR A 96 -1.40 15.69 -6.64
N MET A 97 -1.46 16.74 -5.82
CA MET A 97 -2.73 17.40 -5.48
C MET A 97 -3.43 18.12 -6.65
N GLN A 98 -2.80 18.28 -7.82
CA GLN A 98 -3.40 18.96 -8.97
C GLN A 98 -4.79 18.41 -9.35
N ALA A 99 -4.92 17.08 -9.44
CA ALA A 99 -6.19 16.43 -9.74
C ALA A 99 -7.27 16.72 -8.69
N HIS A 100 -6.86 16.92 -7.43
CA HIS A 100 -7.76 17.33 -6.35
C HIS A 100 -8.26 18.76 -6.55
N THR A 101 -7.34 19.69 -6.84
CA THR A 101 -7.65 21.10 -7.08
C THR A 101 -8.60 21.28 -8.28
N GLU A 102 -8.46 20.44 -9.30
CA GLU A 102 -9.30 20.49 -10.51
C GLU A 102 -10.60 19.69 -10.41
N GLY A 103 -10.83 18.92 -9.34
CA GLY A 103 -11.96 17.99 -9.26
C GLY A 103 -11.93 16.89 -10.32
N SER A 104 -10.72 16.48 -10.74
CA SER A 104 -10.50 15.57 -11.87
C SER A 104 -10.75 14.11 -11.49
N PRO A 105 -11.32 13.28 -12.40
CA PRO A 105 -11.45 11.83 -12.18
C PRO A 105 -10.10 11.12 -12.04
N LEU A 106 -9.00 11.79 -12.38
CA LEU A 106 -7.65 11.28 -12.16
C LEU A 106 -7.35 10.99 -10.67
N LEU A 107 -8.09 11.56 -9.72
CA LEU A 107 -8.02 11.17 -8.31
C LEU A 107 -8.25 9.66 -8.12
N GLY A 108 -9.30 9.12 -8.72
CA GLY A 108 -9.61 7.69 -8.66
C GLY A 108 -8.53 6.85 -9.37
N MET A 109 -8.00 7.35 -10.49
CA MET A 109 -6.93 6.69 -11.22
C MET A 109 -5.63 6.62 -10.41
N GLN A 110 -5.27 7.68 -9.68
CA GLN A 110 -4.12 7.71 -8.77
C GLN A 110 -4.26 6.66 -7.64
N MET A 111 -5.48 6.41 -7.14
CA MET A 111 -5.72 5.32 -6.19
C MET A 111 -5.46 3.95 -6.83
N GLY A 112 -5.95 3.74 -8.05
CA GLY A 112 -5.74 2.50 -8.81
C GLY A 112 -4.27 2.23 -9.12
N PHE A 113 -3.51 3.25 -9.52
CA PHE A 113 -2.07 3.12 -9.75
C PHE A 113 -1.31 2.74 -8.49
N ASN A 114 -1.61 3.40 -7.36
CA ASN A 114 -0.98 3.06 -6.08
C ASN A 114 -1.34 1.65 -5.60
N ALA A 115 -2.59 1.19 -5.82
CA ALA A 115 -2.99 -0.19 -5.54
C ALA A 115 -2.23 -1.22 -6.40
N ARG A 116 -2.10 -0.96 -7.72
CA ARG A 116 -1.30 -1.79 -8.63
C ARG A 116 0.18 -1.82 -8.21
N ASN A 117 0.74 -0.68 -7.82
CA ASN A 117 2.13 -0.58 -7.41
C ASN A 117 2.41 -1.37 -6.13
N ALA A 118 1.44 -1.48 -5.21
CA ALA A 118 1.56 -2.35 -4.03
C ALA A 118 1.66 -3.84 -4.41
N MET A 119 0.83 -4.32 -5.35
CA MET A 119 0.93 -5.70 -5.88
C MET A 119 2.33 -5.96 -6.45
N LEU A 120 2.79 -5.07 -7.34
CA LEU A 120 4.11 -5.18 -7.95
C LEU A 120 5.25 -5.13 -6.91
N ALA A 121 5.13 -4.27 -5.90
CA ALA A 121 6.12 -4.18 -4.84
C ALA A 121 6.23 -5.47 -4.02
N CYS A 122 5.10 -6.10 -3.69
CA CYS A 122 5.09 -7.40 -3.06
C CYS A 122 5.67 -8.49 -3.96
N ASP A 123 5.34 -8.51 -5.25
CA ASP A 123 5.89 -9.49 -6.21
C ASP A 123 7.42 -9.38 -6.33
N LEU A 124 7.95 -8.15 -6.38
CA LEU A 124 9.40 -7.90 -6.44
C LEU A 124 10.10 -8.29 -5.14
N ALA A 125 9.53 -7.94 -3.98
CA ALA A 125 10.09 -8.30 -2.67
C ALA A 125 10.08 -9.83 -2.46
N GLU A 126 9.04 -10.52 -2.90
CA GLU A 126 8.93 -11.98 -2.86
C GLU A 126 10.01 -12.67 -3.70
N ARG A 127 10.45 -12.03 -4.79
CA ARG A 127 11.57 -12.47 -5.64
C ARG A 127 12.95 -12.03 -5.13
N GLY A 128 13.03 -11.43 -3.95
CA GLY A 128 14.29 -11.03 -3.31
C GLY A 128 14.88 -9.71 -3.82
N VAL A 129 14.10 -8.88 -4.52
CA VAL A 129 14.55 -7.53 -4.87
C VAL A 129 14.63 -6.68 -3.60
N PRO A 130 15.78 -6.07 -3.28
CA PRO A 130 15.92 -5.25 -2.09
C PRO A 130 15.20 -3.92 -2.28
N GLY A 131 14.35 -3.55 -1.32
CA GLY A 131 13.81 -2.20 -1.21
C GLY A 131 14.79 -1.27 -0.50
N ALA A 132 14.63 0.03 -0.67
CA ALA A 132 15.28 0.98 0.22
C ALA A 132 14.86 0.66 1.67
N ALA A 133 15.79 0.59 2.62
CA ALA A 133 15.52 0.08 3.97
C ALA A 133 15.77 1.12 5.08
N GLY A 134 15.86 2.40 4.73
CA GLY A 134 16.12 3.41 5.76
C GLY A 134 14.98 3.45 6.79
N ARG A 135 15.33 3.79 8.02
CA ARG A 135 14.44 3.68 9.18
C ARG A 135 13.14 4.47 8.95
N ILE A 136 12.01 3.78 9.10
CA ILE A 136 10.69 4.38 9.32
C ILE A 136 10.86 5.45 10.42
N GLY A 137 10.75 6.73 10.08
CA GLY A 137 10.97 7.84 11.02
C GLY A 137 12.03 8.87 10.65
N ARG A 138 12.92 8.63 9.66
CA ARG A 138 13.87 9.67 9.21
C ARG A 138 13.20 10.68 8.28
N PRO A 139 13.65 11.95 8.23
CA PRO A 139 13.02 12.98 7.41
C PRO A 139 12.90 12.62 5.93
N VAL A 140 13.85 11.86 5.36
CA VAL A 140 13.81 11.45 3.94
C VAL A 140 12.90 10.25 3.66
N TRP A 141 12.33 9.63 4.69
CA TRP A 141 11.48 8.43 4.59
C TRP A 141 10.03 8.81 4.74
N VAL A 142 9.20 8.49 3.74
CA VAL A 142 7.72 8.52 3.73
C VAL A 142 7.04 9.88 4.03
N PHE A 143 7.49 10.66 5.00
CA PHE A 143 6.79 11.82 5.55
C PHE A 143 6.81 13.09 4.67
N TYR A 144 7.59 13.12 3.58
CA TYR A 144 7.49 14.21 2.58
C TYR A 144 6.48 13.93 1.47
N VAL A 145 6.15 12.66 1.24
CA VAL A 145 5.26 12.19 0.15
C VAL A 145 3.95 11.62 0.68
N ILE A 146 3.83 11.44 1.99
CA ILE A 146 2.57 11.25 2.71
C ILE A 146 2.20 12.55 3.38
#